data_AF-A0A7H1MC13-F1
#
_entry.id   AF-A0A7H1MC13-F1
#
_cell.length_a   1.000
_cell.length_b   1.000
_cell.length_c   1.000
_cell.angle_alpha   90.00
_cell.angle_beta   90.00
_cell.angle_gamma   90.00
#
_symmetry.space_group_name_H-M   'P 1'
#
loop_
_entity.id
_entity.type
_entity.pdbx_description
1 polymer ?
#
loop_
_entity_poly.entity_id
_entity_poly.type
_entity_poly.pdbx_seq_one_letter_code
_entity_poly.pdbx_strand_id
1 'polypeptide(L)'
;MNANINGIAYEQALQTLRHSKLEMRSGLPPKDTLLNGYHPDYRPDARTVLPVGANAGSSCHPHVAELLLSRPLINDFDLAGAEHLDTDVLVIGGGGAGAAAALAAAEAGASVAIANKLRLGDSNTVMAEGGIQAAVGEEDSLQQHYEDTLKGGHHAGNKQLIAQMVSDGPSVIRWLIGIGMNFDMVKDRGNSKRLQRKRAGGTAVPRILCYRDFTGLELMRVLREAV
;
A
#
# COMPACT_ATOMS: atom_id res chain seq x y z
N MET A 1 -30.41 -0.47 23.53
CA MET A 1 -29.70 0.11 24.69
C MET A 1 -28.61 1.02 24.15
N ASN A 2 -28.92 2.30 23.94
CA ASN A 2 -27.93 3.31 23.55
C ASN A 2 -27.31 3.87 24.83
N ALA A 3 -26.21 3.27 25.27
CA ALA A 3 -25.34 3.97 26.19
C ALA A 3 -24.65 5.08 25.39
N ASN A 4 -25.12 6.32 25.54
CA ASN A 4 -24.38 7.51 25.09
C ASN A 4 -23.04 7.49 25.81
N ILE A 5 -22.00 7.01 25.12
CA ILE A 5 -20.62 7.14 25.59
C ILE A 5 -20.24 8.61 25.37
N ASN A 6 -20.63 9.47 26.31
CA ASN A 6 -20.13 10.82 26.37
C ASN A 6 -18.68 10.71 26.87
N GLY A 7 -17.73 11.08 26.01
CA GLY A 7 -16.32 11.18 26.41
C GLY A 7 -16.15 12.13 27.59
N ILE A 8 -15.12 11.92 28.40
CA ILE A 8 -14.76 12.83 29.49
C ILE A 8 -14.08 14.08 28.91
N ALA A 9 -14.34 15.26 29.49
CA ALA A 9 -13.67 16.49 29.09
C ALA A 9 -12.15 16.36 29.29
N TYR A 10 -11.35 16.90 28.37
CA TYR A 10 -9.88 16.79 28.40
C TYR A 10 -9.29 17.21 29.75
N GLU A 11 -9.77 18.30 30.32
CA GLU A 11 -9.34 18.81 31.63
C GLU A 11 -9.64 17.83 32.77
N GLN A 12 -10.79 17.16 32.71
CA GLN A 12 -11.21 16.15 33.69
C GLN A 12 -10.39 14.85 33.53
N ALA A 13 -10.04 14.48 32.30
CA ALA A 13 -9.11 13.40 32.02
C ALA A 13 -7.71 13.70 32.58
N LEU A 14 -7.24 14.95 32.45
CA LEU A 14 -5.94 15.37 32.95
C LEU A 14 -5.89 15.37 34.48
N GLN A 15 -6.97 15.80 35.14
CA GLN A 15 -7.07 15.78 36.60
C GLN A 15 -7.11 14.35 37.17
N THR A 16 -7.64 13.40 36.40
CA THR A 16 -7.70 11.97 36.78
C THR A 16 -6.48 11.19 36.30
N LEU A 17 -5.58 11.83 35.55
CA LEU A 17 -4.32 11.25 35.09
C LEU A 17 -3.46 10.92 36.32
N ARG A 18 -3.37 9.64 36.66
CA ARG A 18 -2.40 9.17 37.65
C ARG A 18 -1.01 9.32 37.04
N HIS A 19 -0.25 10.31 37.51
CA HIS A 19 1.16 10.39 37.21
C HIS A 19 1.82 9.06 37.58
N SER A 20 2.52 8.46 36.61
CA SER A 20 3.29 7.25 36.85
C SER A 20 4.27 7.49 38.00
N LYS A 21 4.16 6.70 39.07
CA LYS A 21 5.15 6.66 40.16
C LYS A 21 6.36 5.78 39.82
N LEU A 22 6.40 5.20 38.62
CA LEU A 22 7.57 4.46 38.17
C LEU A 22 8.68 5.48 37.91
N GLU A 23 9.61 5.57 38.85
CA GLU A 23 10.89 6.21 38.60
C GLU A 23 11.59 5.43 37.47
N MET A 24 12.08 6.13 36.45
CA MET A 24 12.95 5.48 35.48
C MET A 24 14.16 4.93 36.22
N ARG A 25 14.43 3.64 36.05
CA ARG A 25 15.60 2.99 36.65
C ARG A 25 16.85 3.79 36.28
N SER A 26 17.42 4.48 37.27
CA SER A 26 18.73 5.09 37.18
C SER A 26 19.81 4.01 37.32
N GLY A 27 20.95 4.20 36.67
CA GLY A 27 22.07 3.24 36.73
C GLY A 27 21.95 2.02 35.80
N LEU A 28 21.08 2.08 34.78
CA LEU A 28 21.11 1.08 33.72
C LEU A 28 22.47 1.12 32.98
N PRO A 29 23.02 -0.04 32.57
CA PRO A 29 24.16 -0.08 31.67
C PRO A 29 23.89 0.72 30.40
N PRO A 30 24.92 1.18 29.68
CA PRO A 30 24.77 1.85 28.40
C PRO A 30 23.87 1.06 27.45
N LYS A 31 23.11 1.78 26.60
CA LYS A 31 22.16 1.20 25.63
C LYS A 31 22.77 0.00 24.88
N ASP A 32 23.98 0.15 24.35
CA ASP A 32 24.61 -0.89 23.55
C ASP A 32 24.97 -2.13 24.38
N THR A 33 25.31 -1.99 25.66
CA THR A 33 25.53 -3.11 26.57
C THR A 33 24.24 -3.90 26.78
N LEU A 34 23.11 -3.20 26.98
CA LEU A 34 21.81 -3.84 27.12
C LEU A 34 21.35 -4.51 25.83
N LEU A 35 21.55 -3.86 24.69
CA LEU A 35 21.16 -4.40 23.39
C LEU A 35 21.99 -5.65 23.06
N ASN A 36 23.31 -5.58 23.15
CA ASN A 36 24.18 -6.72 22.89
C ASN A 36 23.96 -7.88 23.88
N GLY A 37 23.60 -7.59 25.13
CA GLY A 37 23.37 -8.62 26.16
C GLY A 37 22.00 -9.30 26.07
N TYR A 38 20.95 -8.56 25.69
CA TYR A 38 19.57 -9.02 25.87
C TYR A 38 18.68 -8.90 24.62
N HIS A 39 19.01 -8.04 23.66
CA HIS A 39 18.16 -7.84 22.49
C HIS A 39 18.45 -8.89 21.42
N PRO A 40 17.44 -9.65 20.95
CA PRO A 40 17.65 -10.73 19.98
C PRO A 40 18.35 -10.24 18.69
N ASP A 41 18.01 -9.06 18.19
CA ASP A 41 18.61 -8.49 16.97
C ASP A 41 20.12 -8.16 17.03
N TYR A 42 20.72 -8.16 18.23
CA TYR A 42 22.13 -7.80 18.45
C TYR A 42 23.00 -9.02 18.76
N ARG A 43 22.43 -10.24 18.72
CA ARG A 43 23.21 -11.47 18.83
C ARG A 43 24.10 -11.66 17.60
N PRO A 44 25.24 -12.38 17.72
CA PRO A 44 26.16 -12.60 16.60
C PRO A 44 25.49 -13.24 15.36
N ASP A 45 24.47 -14.07 15.57
CA ASP A 45 23.70 -14.79 14.55
C ASP A 45 22.36 -14.12 14.18
N ALA A 46 22.07 -12.95 14.75
CA ALA A 46 20.81 -12.25 14.55
C ALA A 46 20.65 -11.65 13.15
N ARG A 47 21.73 -11.62 12.38
CA ARG A 47 21.83 -10.97 11.07
C ARG A 47 22.56 -11.87 10.08
N THR A 48 22.13 -11.83 8.84
CA THR A 48 22.80 -12.43 7.69
C THR A 48 22.87 -11.41 6.56
N VAL A 49 23.74 -11.65 5.59
CA VAL A 49 23.92 -10.79 4.42
C VAL A 49 23.17 -11.38 3.24
N LEU A 50 22.35 -10.56 2.58
CA LEU A 50 21.63 -10.99 1.38
C LEU A 50 22.63 -11.26 0.25
N PRO A 51 22.66 -12.48 -0.33
CA PRO A 51 23.63 -12.82 -1.36
C PRO A 51 23.25 -12.30 -2.75
N VAL A 52 21.97 -11.98 -3.01
CA VAL A 52 21.46 -11.61 -4.34
C VAL A 52 20.33 -10.58 -4.27
N GLY A 53 19.98 -10.00 -5.43
CA GLY A 53 18.88 -9.03 -5.59
C GLY A 53 19.34 -7.57 -5.44
N ALA A 54 18.39 -6.63 -5.53
CA ALA A 54 18.68 -5.18 -5.43
C ALA A 54 19.31 -4.78 -4.08
N ASN A 55 19.08 -5.57 -3.04
CA ASN A 55 19.63 -5.37 -1.70
C ASN A 55 20.82 -6.30 -1.40
N ALA A 56 21.47 -6.90 -2.41
CA ALA A 56 22.64 -7.73 -2.21
C ALA A 56 23.71 -6.97 -1.38
N GLY A 57 24.33 -7.65 -0.42
CA GLY A 57 25.26 -7.05 0.54
C GLY A 57 24.60 -6.37 1.74
N SER A 58 23.28 -6.18 1.75
CA SER A 58 22.56 -5.62 2.89
C SER A 58 22.37 -6.67 4.00
N SER A 59 22.41 -6.20 5.26
CA SER A 59 22.18 -7.02 6.44
C SER A 59 20.69 -7.09 6.79
N CYS A 60 20.18 -8.30 7.04
CA CYS A 60 18.81 -8.51 7.50
C CYS A 60 18.71 -9.73 8.46
N HIS A 61 17.54 -9.92 9.08
CA HIS A 61 17.32 -11.06 9.97
C HIS A 61 17.31 -12.39 9.17
N PRO A 62 17.92 -13.48 9.65
CA PRO A 62 18.05 -14.74 8.92
C PRO A 62 16.74 -15.29 8.33
N HIS A 63 15.65 -15.34 9.10
CA HIS A 63 14.36 -15.80 8.58
C HIS A 63 13.78 -14.90 7.47
N VAL A 64 14.05 -13.58 7.53
CA VAL A 64 13.65 -12.66 6.45
C VAL A 64 14.48 -12.95 5.20
N ALA A 65 15.79 -13.19 5.36
CA ALA A 65 16.65 -13.61 4.25
C ALA A 65 16.16 -14.92 3.61
N GLU A 66 15.77 -15.91 4.42
CA GLU A 66 15.22 -17.18 3.94
C GLU A 66 13.94 -16.99 3.12
N LEU A 67 13.01 -16.17 3.61
CA LEU A 67 11.79 -15.83 2.88
C LEU A 67 12.07 -15.08 1.58
N LEU A 68 13.00 -14.12 1.60
CA LEU A 68 13.38 -13.32 0.43
C LEU A 68 14.11 -14.16 -0.62
N LEU A 69 14.97 -15.08 -0.19
CA LEU A 69 15.68 -15.99 -1.08
C LEU A 69 14.76 -17.05 -1.70
N SER A 70 13.61 -17.31 -1.07
CA SER A 70 12.52 -18.19 -1.56
C SER A 70 13.07 -19.33 -2.41
N ARG A 71 13.69 -20.32 -1.76
CA ARG A 71 14.21 -21.48 -2.47
C ARG A 71 13.08 -22.12 -3.26
N PRO A 72 13.28 -22.41 -4.56
CA PRO A 72 12.25 -23.07 -5.34
C PRO A 72 11.92 -24.41 -4.68
N LEU A 73 10.63 -24.74 -4.57
CA LEU A 73 10.17 -26.04 -4.05
C LEU A 73 10.47 -27.19 -5.01
N ILE A 74 10.91 -26.87 -6.22
CA ILE A 74 11.18 -27.80 -7.31
C ILE A 74 12.67 -27.67 -7.63
N ASN A 75 13.42 -28.76 -7.42
CA ASN A 75 14.86 -28.80 -7.72
C ASN A 75 15.15 -29.19 -9.17
N ASP A 76 14.32 -30.05 -9.76
CA ASP A 76 14.45 -30.54 -11.13
C ASP A 76 13.07 -30.49 -11.80
N PHE A 77 12.88 -29.54 -12.72
CA PHE A 77 11.75 -29.57 -13.64
C PHE A 77 12.31 -29.88 -15.03
N ASP A 78 11.75 -30.87 -15.71
CA ASP A 78 12.10 -31.15 -17.09
C ASP A 78 11.53 -30.04 -17.99
N LEU A 79 12.33 -29.00 -18.19
CA LEU A 79 11.98 -27.88 -19.07
C LEU A 79 11.96 -28.29 -20.54
N ALA A 80 12.56 -29.43 -20.92
CA ALA A 80 12.64 -29.85 -22.32
C ALA A 80 11.27 -30.30 -22.88
N GLY A 81 10.34 -30.69 -22.00
CA GLY A 81 8.96 -31.03 -22.36
C GLY A 81 7.91 -30.00 -21.94
N ALA A 82 8.31 -28.84 -21.43
CA ALA A 82 7.38 -27.82 -20.98
C ALA A 82 6.62 -27.20 -22.16
N GLU A 83 5.31 -27.01 -22.02
CA GLU A 83 4.53 -26.29 -23.02
C GLU A 83 5.01 -24.83 -23.09
N HIS A 84 5.31 -24.36 -24.30
CA HIS A 84 5.69 -22.98 -24.54
C HIS A 84 4.44 -22.13 -24.76
N LEU A 85 4.35 -21.02 -24.04
CA LEU A 85 3.31 -20.03 -24.22
C LEU A 85 3.93 -18.75 -24.78
N ASP A 86 3.56 -18.40 -26.00
CA ASP A 86 4.01 -17.18 -26.66
C ASP A 86 3.02 -16.04 -26.38
N THR A 87 3.56 -14.87 -26.03
CA THR A 87 2.79 -13.67 -25.74
C THR A 87 3.64 -12.44 -26.06
N ASP A 88 3.01 -11.32 -26.40
CA ASP A 88 3.73 -10.07 -26.63
C ASP A 88 4.15 -9.45 -25.29
N VAL A 89 3.31 -9.61 -24.25
CA VAL A 89 3.54 -9.06 -22.91
C VAL A 89 3.26 -10.11 -21.83
N LEU A 90 4.28 -10.46 -21.05
CA LEU A 90 4.14 -11.26 -19.83
C LEU A 90 4.06 -10.34 -18.60
N VAL A 91 2.93 -10.40 -17.89
CA VAL A 91 2.74 -9.72 -16.60
C VAL A 91 2.89 -10.71 -15.46
N ILE A 92 3.88 -10.48 -14.59
CA ILE A 92 4.09 -11.32 -13.40
C ILE A 92 3.43 -10.65 -12.18
N GLY A 93 2.29 -11.18 -11.77
CA GLY A 93 1.50 -10.75 -10.61
C GLY A 93 0.16 -10.12 -11.00
N GLY A 94 -0.95 -10.80 -10.68
CA GLY A 94 -2.33 -10.34 -10.96
C GLY A 94 -2.96 -9.44 -9.89
N GLY A 95 -2.16 -8.57 -9.25
CA GLY A 95 -2.70 -7.53 -8.35
C GLY A 95 -3.19 -6.30 -9.12
N GLY A 96 -3.62 -5.23 -8.43
CA GLY A 96 -4.18 -4.05 -9.10
C GLY A 96 -3.27 -3.43 -10.16
N ALA A 97 -1.95 -3.35 -9.90
CA ALA A 97 -0.98 -2.84 -10.87
C ALA A 97 -0.83 -3.76 -12.09
N GLY A 98 -0.72 -5.08 -11.88
CA GLY A 98 -0.56 -6.03 -12.98
C GLY A 98 -1.82 -6.20 -13.80
N ALA A 99 -3.00 -6.22 -13.19
CA ALA A 99 -4.26 -6.25 -13.90
C ALA A 99 -4.48 -4.98 -14.72
N ALA A 100 -4.18 -3.79 -14.17
CA ALA A 100 -4.25 -2.54 -14.92
C ALA A 100 -3.24 -2.50 -16.08
N ALA A 101 -2.01 -2.98 -15.88
CA ALA A 101 -1.00 -3.05 -16.94
C ALA A 101 -1.39 -4.04 -18.05
N ALA A 102 -1.92 -5.21 -17.68
CA ALA A 102 -2.40 -6.20 -18.63
C ALA A 102 -3.54 -5.66 -19.48
N LEU A 103 -4.51 -4.99 -18.84
CA LEU A 103 -5.62 -4.34 -19.53
C LEU A 103 -5.14 -3.27 -20.51
N ALA A 104 -4.24 -2.37 -20.07
CA ALA A 104 -3.69 -1.34 -20.94
C ALA A 104 -2.91 -1.91 -22.15
N ALA A 105 -2.15 -2.99 -21.95
CA ALA A 105 -1.45 -3.67 -23.04
C ALA A 105 -2.41 -4.36 -24.01
N ALA A 106 -3.45 -5.03 -23.49
CA ALA A 106 -4.47 -5.67 -24.31
C ALA A 106 -5.29 -4.64 -25.12
N GLU A 107 -5.64 -3.49 -24.53
CA GLU A 107 -6.30 -2.37 -25.22
C GLU A 107 -5.42 -1.78 -26.34
N ALA A 108 -4.10 -1.85 -26.20
CA ALA A 108 -3.15 -1.47 -27.24
C ALA A 108 -2.96 -2.55 -28.33
N GLY A 109 -3.64 -3.70 -28.22
CA GLY A 109 -3.64 -4.78 -29.21
C GLY A 109 -2.59 -5.87 -28.98
N ALA A 110 -1.92 -5.89 -27.83
CA ALA A 110 -0.96 -6.94 -27.49
C ALA A 110 -1.66 -8.24 -27.05
N SER A 111 -1.09 -9.39 -27.41
CA SER A 111 -1.34 -10.65 -26.70
C SER A 111 -0.69 -10.56 -25.32
N VAL A 112 -1.46 -10.81 -24.25
CA VAL A 112 -0.98 -10.67 -22.87
C VAL A 112 -1.21 -11.95 -22.07
N ALA A 113 -0.19 -12.39 -21.34
CA ALA A 113 -0.29 -13.46 -20.35
C ALA A 113 -0.05 -12.92 -18.94
N ILE A 114 -0.88 -13.32 -17.97
CA ILE A 114 -0.70 -12.99 -16.55
C ILE A 114 -0.29 -14.25 -15.79
N ALA A 115 0.90 -14.26 -15.20
CA ALA A 115 1.35 -15.28 -14.28
C ALA A 115 1.09 -14.83 -12.83
N ASN A 116 0.32 -15.58 -12.05
CA ASN A 116 0.01 -15.27 -10.66
C ASN A 116 0.31 -16.45 -9.74
N LYS A 117 0.65 -16.15 -8.48
CA LYS A 117 0.94 -17.19 -7.47
C LYS A 117 -0.35 -17.80 -6.90
N LEU A 118 -1.40 -16.99 -6.81
CA LEU A 118 -2.74 -17.35 -6.34
C LEU A 118 -3.75 -16.95 -7.42
N ARG A 119 -5.04 -17.18 -7.19
CA ARG A 119 -6.11 -16.82 -8.13
C ARG A 119 -6.14 -15.32 -8.44
N LEU A 120 -6.62 -14.94 -9.63
CA LEU A 120 -6.84 -13.54 -9.97
C LEU A 120 -7.93 -12.95 -9.06
N GLY A 121 -7.57 -11.90 -8.30
CA GLY A 121 -8.39 -11.36 -7.22
C GLY A 121 -8.02 -11.87 -5.82
N ASP A 122 -7.01 -12.72 -5.68
CA ASP A 122 -6.43 -13.14 -4.39
C ASP A 122 -5.08 -12.43 -4.20
N SER A 123 -5.15 -11.11 -3.95
CA SER A 123 -3.98 -10.25 -3.82
C SER A 123 -4.16 -9.23 -2.71
N ASN A 124 -3.06 -8.67 -2.20
CA ASN A 124 -3.11 -7.61 -1.18
C ASN A 124 -3.89 -6.37 -1.63
N THR A 125 -4.07 -6.16 -2.95
CA THR A 125 -4.93 -5.09 -3.46
C THR A 125 -6.36 -5.22 -2.96
N VAL A 126 -6.91 -6.44 -2.84
CA VAL A 126 -8.29 -6.66 -2.35
C VAL A 126 -8.47 -6.21 -0.91
N MET A 127 -7.41 -6.28 -0.10
CA MET A 127 -7.43 -5.91 1.32
C MET A 127 -7.40 -4.40 1.56
N ALA A 128 -7.32 -3.58 0.50
CA ALA A 128 -7.26 -2.13 0.63
C ALA A 128 -8.64 -1.53 0.96
N GLU A 129 -8.87 -1.18 2.23
CA GLU A 129 -10.13 -0.54 2.66
C GLU A 129 -10.11 0.98 2.41
N GLY A 130 -8.97 1.61 2.71
CA GLY A 130 -8.85 3.05 2.94
C GLY A 130 -9.22 3.93 1.74
N GLY A 131 -8.88 3.52 0.52
CA GLY A 131 -9.22 4.25 -0.71
C GLY A 131 -8.03 4.64 -1.58
N ILE A 132 -8.31 5.39 -2.64
CA ILE A 132 -7.33 5.85 -3.64
C ILE A 132 -7.15 7.37 -3.49
N GLN A 133 -5.91 7.85 -3.41
CA GLN A 133 -5.63 9.28 -3.37
C GLN A 133 -5.54 9.88 -4.76
N ALA A 134 -6.35 10.91 -5.03
CA ALA A 134 -6.25 11.70 -6.26
C ALA A 134 -6.73 13.13 -6.03
N ALA A 135 -6.00 14.10 -6.57
CA ALA A 135 -6.33 15.52 -6.48
C ALA A 135 -7.45 15.89 -7.47
N VAL A 136 -8.68 15.51 -7.12
CA VAL A 136 -9.91 15.77 -7.91
C VAL A 136 -10.84 16.79 -7.25
N GLY A 137 -10.44 17.31 -6.09
CA GLY A 137 -11.18 18.32 -5.33
C GLY A 137 -11.01 19.72 -5.87
N GLU A 138 -12.03 20.58 -5.67
CA GLU A 138 -11.95 22.01 -6.00
C GLU A 138 -10.95 22.73 -5.09
N GLU A 139 -10.78 22.25 -3.86
CA GLU A 139 -9.85 22.78 -2.87
C GLU A 139 -8.44 22.14 -2.93
N ASP A 140 -8.25 21.12 -3.77
CA ASP A 140 -6.98 20.40 -3.90
C ASP A 140 -6.22 20.84 -5.16
N SER A 141 -4.93 20.48 -5.22
CA SER A 141 -4.13 20.68 -6.42
C SER A 141 -3.06 19.60 -6.57
N LEU A 142 -2.60 19.39 -7.80
CA LEU A 142 -1.49 18.48 -8.09
C LEU A 142 -0.25 18.84 -7.26
N GLN A 143 0.00 20.15 -7.09
CA GLN A 143 1.11 20.65 -6.29
C GLN A 143 0.97 20.30 -4.81
N GLN A 144 -0.23 20.45 -4.22
CA GLN A 144 -0.48 20.06 -2.83
C GLN A 144 -0.30 18.55 -2.63
N HIS A 145 -0.81 17.74 -3.54
CA HIS A 145 -0.62 16.28 -3.49
C HIS A 145 0.87 15.91 -3.60
N TYR A 146 1.60 16.51 -4.55
CA TYR A 146 3.03 16.33 -4.72
C TYR A 146 3.83 16.62 -3.44
N GLU A 147 3.55 17.75 -2.81
CA GLU A 147 4.22 18.17 -1.58
C GLU A 147 3.93 17.25 -0.41
N ASP A 148 2.66 16.83 -0.24
CA ASP A 148 2.28 15.88 0.80
C ASP A 148 2.99 14.53 0.60
N THR A 149 3.09 14.04 -0.64
CA THR A 149 3.80 12.80 -0.95
C THR A 149 5.30 12.92 -0.68
N LEU A 150 5.94 14.02 -1.07
CA LEU A 150 7.37 14.23 -0.78
C LEU A 150 7.64 14.34 0.72
N LYS A 151 6.84 15.12 1.45
CA LYS A 151 6.98 15.28 2.90
C LYS A 151 6.75 13.96 3.62
N GLY A 152 5.70 13.23 3.25
CA GLY A 152 5.39 11.90 3.81
C GLY A 152 6.48 10.85 3.52
N GLY A 153 7.16 10.97 2.38
CA GLY A 153 8.31 10.13 2.02
C GLY A 153 9.66 10.63 2.55
N HIS A 154 9.70 11.59 3.48
CA HIS A 154 10.92 12.21 4.00
C HIS A 154 11.87 12.72 2.90
N HIS A 155 11.31 13.21 1.79
CA HIS A 155 12.03 13.67 0.60
C HIS A 155 12.94 12.63 -0.06
N ALA A 156 12.80 11.34 0.28
CA ALA A 156 13.60 10.25 -0.30
C ALA A 156 13.04 9.73 -1.64
N GLY A 157 11.79 10.07 -1.97
CA GLY A 157 11.14 9.63 -3.20
C GLY A 157 11.69 10.32 -4.45
N ASN A 158 11.67 9.62 -5.58
CA ASN A 158 12.04 10.17 -6.88
C ASN A 158 11.03 11.25 -7.30
N LYS A 159 11.50 12.49 -7.43
CA LYS A 159 10.67 13.67 -7.71
C LYS A 159 9.92 13.57 -9.03
N GLN A 160 10.53 13.03 -10.08
CA GLN A 160 9.92 12.89 -11.39
C GLN A 160 8.79 11.85 -11.36
N LEU A 161 9.02 10.71 -10.71
CA LEU A 161 7.99 9.66 -10.57
C LEU A 161 6.82 10.12 -9.72
N ILE A 162 7.06 10.88 -8.65
CA ILE A 162 5.98 11.45 -7.84
C ILE A 162 5.19 12.48 -8.66
N ALA A 163 5.86 13.36 -9.40
CA ALA A 163 5.19 14.34 -10.26
C ALA A 163 4.33 13.67 -11.33
N GLN A 164 4.79 12.57 -11.91
CA GLN A 164 4.02 11.78 -12.87
C GLN A 164 2.79 11.15 -12.19
N MET A 165 3.00 10.44 -11.08
CA MET A 165 1.93 9.77 -10.33
C MET A 165 0.80 10.72 -9.92
N VAL A 166 1.13 11.90 -9.37
CA VAL A 166 0.09 12.84 -8.93
C VAL A 166 -0.65 13.46 -10.11
N SER A 167 0.06 13.72 -11.22
CA SER A 167 -0.52 14.25 -12.46
C SER A 167 -1.49 13.27 -13.11
N ASP A 168 -1.17 11.97 -13.08
CA ASP A 168 -1.99 10.92 -13.66
C ASP A 168 -3.19 10.54 -12.77
N GLY A 169 -3.12 10.78 -11.46
CA GLY A 169 -4.17 10.41 -10.51
C GLY A 169 -5.59 10.78 -10.99
N PRO A 170 -5.88 12.04 -11.37
CA PRO A 170 -7.21 12.43 -11.86
C PRO A 170 -7.66 11.73 -13.16
N SER A 171 -6.76 11.39 -14.09
CA SER A 171 -7.13 10.63 -15.29
C SER A 171 -7.39 9.16 -14.96
N VAL A 172 -6.61 8.57 -14.06
CA VAL A 172 -6.81 7.19 -13.58
C VAL A 172 -8.17 7.05 -12.89
N ILE A 173 -8.58 8.00 -12.04
CA ILE A 173 -9.92 7.95 -11.42
C ILE A 173 -11.03 8.00 -12.48
N ARG A 174 -10.88 8.84 -13.52
CA ARG A 174 -11.85 8.90 -14.62
C ARG A 174 -11.90 7.59 -15.41
N TRP A 175 -10.74 7.00 -15.69
CA TRP A 175 -10.65 5.71 -16.37
C TRP A 175 -11.32 4.60 -15.55
N LEU A 176 -11.01 4.50 -14.26
CA LEU A 176 -11.62 3.53 -13.34
C LEU A 176 -13.15 3.66 -13.31
N ILE A 177 -13.68 4.89 -13.22
CA ILE A 177 -15.13 5.13 -13.32
C ILE A 177 -15.67 4.66 -14.69
N GLY A 178 -14.94 4.94 -15.77
CA GLY A 178 -15.31 4.56 -17.14
C GLY A 178 -15.42 3.06 -17.34
N ILE A 179 -14.58 2.27 -16.68
CA ILE A 179 -14.63 0.79 -16.72
C ILE A 179 -15.56 0.19 -15.66
N GLY A 180 -16.29 1.01 -14.90
CA GLY A 180 -17.36 0.55 -14.01
C GLY A 180 -17.04 0.56 -12.51
N MET A 181 -15.96 1.22 -12.09
CA MET A 181 -15.65 1.42 -10.67
C MET A 181 -16.60 2.43 -10.03
N ASN A 182 -17.22 2.00 -8.93
CA ASN A 182 -18.05 2.88 -8.12
C ASN A 182 -17.23 3.55 -7.03
N PHE A 183 -17.54 4.81 -6.74
CA PHE A 183 -17.03 5.55 -5.59
C PHE A 183 -18.20 6.11 -4.78
N ASP A 184 -17.96 6.31 -3.49
CA ASP A 184 -18.93 6.97 -2.62
C ASP A 184 -19.19 8.40 -3.11
N MET A 185 -20.46 8.79 -3.14
CA MET A 185 -20.91 10.12 -3.57
C MET A 185 -21.31 10.96 -2.37
N VAL A 186 -21.14 12.27 -2.46
CA VAL A 186 -21.62 13.20 -1.44
C VAL A 186 -23.15 13.12 -1.35
N LYS A 187 -23.67 12.87 -0.14
CA LYS A 187 -25.10 12.86 0.15
C LYS A 187 -25.57 14.29 0.45
N ASP A 188 -25.70 15.12 -0.58
CA ASP A 188 -26.31 16.45 -0.43
C ASP A 188 -27.79 16.43 -0.88
N ARG A 189 -28.62 17.34 -0.34
CA ARG A 189 -30.04 17.51 -0.72
C ARG A 189 -30.20 18.21 -2.08
N GLY A 190 -29.13 18.82 -2.60
CA GLY A 190 -29.05 19.27 -3.99
C GLY A 190 -28.52 18.16 -4.89
N ASN A 191 -29.02 18.07 -6.12
CA ASN A 191 -28.68 17.07 -7.16
C ASN A 191 -27.19 16.99 -7.60
N SER A 192 -26.24 17.46 -6.78
CA SER A 192 -24.82 17.52 -7.08
C SER A 192 -24.17 16.13 -6.93
N LYS A 193 -23.95 15.45 -8.06
CA LYS A 193 -23.19 14.19 -8.14
C LYS A 193 -21.68 14.43 -7.97
N ARG A 194 -21.24 14.76 -6.76
CA ARG A 194 -19.82 14.93 -6.42
C ARG A 194 -19.26 13.67 -5.75
N LEU A 195 -18.01 13.33 -6.05
CA LEU A 195 -17.27 12.29 -5.36
C LEU A 195 -17.03 12.67 -3.89
N GLN A 196 -17.36 11.77 -2.97
CA GLN A 196 -17.03 11.93 -1.56
C GLN A 196 -15.53 11.70 -1.36
N ARG A 197 -14.90 12.60 -0.60
CA ARG A 197 -13.46 12.56 -0.31
C ARG A 197 -13.23 12.57 1.19
N LYS A 198 -12.36 11.68 1.66
CA LYS A 198 -11.96 11.58 3.07
C LYS A 198 -10.58 12.20 3.28
N ARG A 199 -10.33 12.64 4.51
CA ARG A 199 -9.02 13.11 4.98
C ARG A 199 -8.42 12.02 5.88
N ALA A 200 -7.28 11.46 5.49
CA ALA A 200 -6.49 10.51 6.28
C ALA A 200 -5.04 10.47 5.74
N GLY A 201 -4.16 9.68 6.36
CA GLY A 201 -2.81 9.45 5.83
C GLY A 201 -1.91 10.69 5.81
N GLY A 202 -2.18 11.70 6.64
CA GLY A 202 -1.37 12.91 6.74
C GLY A 202 -1.61 13.94 5.63
N THR A 203 -2.69 13.83 4.84
CA THR A 203 -2.97 14.77 3.74
C THR A 203 -3.38 16.16 4.22
N ALA A 204 -2.89 17.20 3.54
CA ALA A 204 -3.23 18.60 3.79
C ALA A 204 -4.69 18.94 3.44
N VAL A 205 -5.30 18.22 2.49
CA VAL A 205 -6.72 18.34 2.11
C VAL A 205 -7.38 16.97 1.89
N PRO A 206 -8.72 16.86 1.91
CA PRO A 206 -9.43 15.60 1.64
C PRO A 206 -9.30 15.18 0.18
N ARG A 207 -8.65 14.04 -0.08
CA ARG A 207 -8.41 13.52 -1.43
C ARG A 207 -8.50 12.00 -1.58
N ILE A 208 -8.90 11.30 -0.53
CA ILE A 208 -9.07 9.85 -0.56
C ILE A 208 -10.48 9.53 -1.04
N LEU A 209 -10.55 8.85 -2.18
CA LEU A 209 -11.77 8.33 -2.79
C LEU A 209 -11.96 6.87 -2.36
N CYS A 210 -13.14 6.53 -1.85
CA CYS A 210 -13.44 5.19 -1.33
C CYS A 210 -14.64 4.60 -2.05
N TYR A 211 -14.76 3.27 -1.97
CA TYR A 211 -16.04 2.59 -2.12
C TYR A 211 -16.35 1.88 -0.80
N ARG A 212 -17.21 2.48 0.01
CA ARG A 212 -17.51 2.04 1.38
C ARG A 212 -16.20 1.79 2.17
N ASP A 213 -16.02 0.58 2.66
CA ASP A 213 -14.89 0.05 3.43
C ASP A 213 -14.14 -1.06 2.68
N PHE A 214 -14.34 -1.23 1.36
CA PHE A 214 -13.72 -2.30 0.58
C PHE A 214 -13.29 -1.84 -0.82
N THR A 215 -12.65 -0.66 -0.88
CA THR A 215 -12.23 -0.02 -2.14
C THR A 215 -11.37 -0.94 -3.02
N GLY A 216 -10.48 -1.71 -2.42
CA GLY A 216 -9.60 -2.65 -3.09
C GLY A 216 -10.32 -3.84 -3.72
N LEU A 217 -11.36 -4.33 -3.06
CA LEU A 217 -12.23 -5.38 -3.59
C LEU A 217 -13.00 -4.87 -4.81
N GLU A 218 -13.56 -3.66 -4.75
CA GLU A 218 -14.25 -3.04 -5.89
C GLU A 218 -13.30 -2.77 -7.06
N LEU A 219 -12.08 -2.27 -6.78
CA LEU A 219 -11.04 -2.08 -7.79
C LEU A 219 -10.72 -3.40 -8.51
N MET A 220 -10.47 -4.47 -7.75
CA MET A 220 -10.14 -5.77 -8.34
C MET A 220 -11.33 -6.42 -9.06
N ARG A 221 -12.57 -6.22 -8.60
CA ARG A 221 -13.77 -6.67 -9.31
C ARG A 221 -13.80 -6.08 -10.72
N VAL A 222 -13.64 -4.77 -10.81
CA VAL A 222 -13.70 -4.00 -12.06
C VAL A 222 -12.56 -4.39 -13.00
N LEU A 223 -11.32 -4.41 -12.50
CA LEU A 223 -10.17 -4.78 -13.33
C LEU A 223 -10.26 -6.22 -13.82
N ARG A 224 -10.75 -7.16 -12.99
CA ARG A 224 -10.90 -8.56 -13.40
C ARG A 224 -12.02 -8.77 -14.42
N GLU A 225 -13.08 -7.98 -14.36
CA GLU A 225 -14.19 -8.07 -15.33
C GLU A 225 -13.85 -7.39 -16.67
N ALA A 226 -12.87 -6.48 -16.68
CA ALA A 226 -12.42 -5.78 -17.87
C ALA A 226 -11.28 -6.53 -18.62
N VAL A 227 -10.53 -7.39 -17.93
CA VAL A 227 -9.46 -8.25 -18.49
C VAL A 227 -10.04 -9.55 -19.05
#